data_AF-A0A848V7M3-F1
#
_entry.id   AF-A0A848V7M3-F1
#
_cell.length_a   1.000
_cell.length_b   1.000
_cell.length_c   1.000
_cell.angle_alpha   90.00
_cell.angle_beta   90.00
_cell.angle_gamma   90.00
#
_symmetry.space_group_name_H-M   'P 1'
#
loop_
_entity.id
_entity.type
_entity.pdbx_description
1 polymer ?
#
loop_
_entity_poly.entity_id
_entity_poly.type
_entity_poly.pdbx_seq_one_letter_code
_entity_poly.pdbx_strand_id
1 'polypeptide(L)'
;MLIKASRQFANAFRYSRAGFSFLVRSELASRMELYTFIIAIILYTALKAPFVHFIIGGVLLFLILAVEAINTAIEVIIDRISPEISETGKRAKDLGSFAVMCMIFINGIHFCYVLSITLAPDWGVKILAWTVVAFFVAAAAYTKFTSHDPRNG
;
A
#
# COMPACT_ATOMS: atom_id res chain seq x y z
N MET A 1 16.27 -28.09 23.81
CA MET A 1 15.56 -26.83 23.49
C MET A 1 15.98 -26.23 22.15
N LEU A 2 17.28 -26.11 21.85
CA LEU A 2 17.80 -25.52 20.59
C LEU A 2 17.28 -26.16 19.28
N ILE A 3 17.17 -27.50 19.23
CA ILE A 3 16.68 -28.22 18.03
C ILE A 3 15.17 -28.00 17.78
N LYS A 4 14.38 -27.76 18.83
CA LYS A 4 12.96 -27.43 18.70
C LYS A 4 12.77 -25.99 18.21
N ALA A 5 13.55 -25.05 18.79
CA ALA A 5 13.55 -23.66 18.36
C ALA A 5 13.95 -23.52 16.89
N SER A 6 15.03 -24.18 16.44
CA SER A 6 15.48 -24.12 15.05
C SER A 6 14.44 -24.65 14.05
N ARG A 7 13.74 -25.75 14.39
CA ARG A 7 12.62 -26.26 13.57
C ARG A 7 11.44 -25.30 13.53
N GLN A 8 11.11 -24.63 14.63
CA GLN A 8 10.04 -23.63 14.65
C GLN A 8 10.38 -22.41 13.78
N PHE A 9 11.62 -21.92 13.84
CA PHE A 9 12.09 -20.84 12.95
C PHE A 9 12.06 -21.25 11.48
N ALA A 10 12.55 -22.44 11.14
CA ALA A 10 12.52 -22.95 9.77
C ALA A 10 11.09 -23.09 9.23
N ASN A 11 10.16 -23.55 10.08
CA ASN A 11 8.75 -23.66 9.72
C ASN A 11 8.11 -22.27 9.53
N ALA A 12 8.36 -21.32 10.43
CA ALA A 12 7.86 -19.95 10.31
C ALA A 12 8.34 -19.31 9.01
N PHE A 13 9.64 -19.42 8.69
CA PHE A 13 10.18 -18.92 7.43
C PHE A 13 9.51 -19.56 6.21
N ARG A 14 9.28 -20.88 6.24
CA ARG A 14 8.59 -21.59 5.16
C ARG A 14 7.16 -21.09 4.97
N TYR A 15 6.42 -20.86 6.04
CA TYR A 15 5.04 -20.33 5.98
C TYR A 15 5.02 -18.89 5.48
N SER A 16 5.91 -18.02 5.98
CA SER A 16 6.04 -16.64 5.49
C SER A 16 6.38 -16.59 4.00
N ARG A 17 7.30 -17.45 3.54
CA ARG A 17 7.66 -17.55 2.12
C ARG A 17 6.49 -18.03 1.25
N ALA A 18 5.72 -18.99 1.74
CA ALA A 18 4.51 -19.46 1.05
C ALA A 18 3.46 -18.34 0.93
N GLY A 19 3.22 -17.60 2.02
CA GLY A 19 2.31 -16.45 2.04
C GLY A 19 2.73 -15.35 1.06
N PHE A 20 4.01 -14.96 1.08
CA PHE A 20 4.53 -13.97 0.14
C PHE A 20 4.42 -14.45 -1.32
N SER A 21 4.76 -15.71 -1.59
CA SER A 21 4.63 -16.27 -2.94
C SER A 21 3.17 -16.35 -3.40
N PHE A 22 2.23 -16.58 -2.50
CA PHE A 22 0.81 -16.55 -2.82
C PHE A 22 0.40 -15.13 -3.20
N LEU A 23 0.69 -14.15 -2.35
CA LEU A 23 0.37 -12.73 -2.55
C LEU A 23 0.85 -12.19 -3.90
N VAL A 24 2.13 -12.42 -4.22
CA VAL A 24 2.75 -11.92 -5.47
C VAL A 24 2.18 -12.61 -6.71
N ARG A 25 1.66 -13.84 -6.58
CA ARG A 25 1.06 -14.58 -7.70
C ARG A 25 -0.41 -14.28 -7.87
N SER A 26 -1.18 -14.18 -6.79
CA SER A 26 -2.62 -13.93 -6.84
C SER A 26 -2.90 -12.49 -7.26
N GLU A 27 -2.23 -11.51 -6.65
CA GLU A 27 -2.58 -10.10 -6.82
C GLU A 27 -1.71 -9.40 -7.86
N LEU A 28 -2.38 -8.72 -8.81
CA LEU A 28 -1.68 -7.78 -9.69
C LEU A 28 -1.22 -6.55 -8.92
N ALA A 29 -2.00 -6.08 -7.95
CA ALA A 29 -1.69 -4.90 -7.14
C ALA A 29 -0.34 -5.07 -6.42
N SER A 30 -0.15 -6.17 -5.69
CA SER A 30 1.13 -6.48 -5.00
C SER A 30 2.36 -6.48 -5.94
N ARG A 31 2.21 -6.95 -7.19
CA ARG A 31 3.30 -6.89 -8.19
C ARG A 31 3.59 -5.46 -8.63
N MET A 32 2.55 -4.66 -8.84
CA MET A 32 2.69 -3.26 -9.23
C MET A 32 3.37 -2.44 -8.13
N GLU A 33 3.08 -2.74 -6.86
CA GLU A 33 3.75 -2.12 -5.71
C GLU A 33 5.25 -2.43 -5.68
N LEU A 34 5.63 -3.70 -5.87
CA LEU A 34 7.03 -4.12 -5.97
C LEU A 34 7.75 -3.43 -7.13
N TYR A 35 7.12 -3.36 -8.32
CA TYR A 35 7.71 -2.67 -9.46
C TYR A 35 7.84 -1.17 -9.23
N THR A 36 6.85 -0.53 -8.62
CA THR A 36 6.89 0.89 -8.27
C THR A 36 8.04 1.17 -7.31
N PHE A 37 8.27 0.29 -6.34
CA PHE A 37 9.40 0.43 -5.43
C PHE A 37 10.76 0.27 -6.13
N ILE A 38 10.89 -0.69 -7.05
CA ILE A 38 12.12 -0.84 -7.87
C ILE A 38 12.38 0.42 -8.68
N ILE A 39 11.35 0.98 -9.33
CA ILE A 39 11.44 2.25 -10.06
C ILE A 39 11.87 3.39 -9.12
N ALA A 40 11.30 3.44 -7.91
CA ALA A 40 11.67 4.45 -6.92
C ALA A 40 13.16 4.35 -6.53
N ILE A 41 13.69 3.15 -6.29
CA ILE A 41 15.13 2.95 -6.01
C ILE A 41 16.00 3.44 -7.17
N ILE A 42 15.64 3.11 -8.41
CA ILE A 42 16.39 3.54 -9.60
C ILE A 42 16.42 5.07 -9.67
N LEU A 43 15.26 5.71 -9.49
CA LEU A 43 15.15 7.17 -9.55
C LEU A 43 15.88 7.86 -8.41
N TYR A 44 15.74 7.37 -7.17
CA TYR A 44 16.46 7.91 -6.02
C TYR A 44 17.97 7.81 -6.21
N THR A 45 18.44 6.72 -6.79
CA THR A 45 19.87 6.52 -7.10
C THR A 45 20.33 7.49 -8.19
N ALA A 46 19.57 7.60 -9.30
CA ALA A 46 19.88 8.49 -10.41
C ALA A 46 19.92 9.97 -9.99
N LEU A 47 19.03 10.36 -9.07
CA LEU A 47 18.91 11.73 -8.58
C LEU A 47 19.79 12.02 -7.36
N LYS A 48 20.54 11.02 -6.84
CA LYS A 48 21.37 11.14 -5.63
C LYS A 48 20.56 11.59 -4.41
N ALA A 49 19.35 11.05 -4.26
CA ALA A 49 18.51 11.34 -3.10
C ALA A 49 19.20 10.91 -1.79
N PRO A 50 18.96 11.60 -0.66
CA PRO A 50 19.50 11.22 0.63
C PRO A 50 19.16 9.78 1.04
N PHE A 51 20.13 9.05 1.58
CA PHE A 51 19.99 7.62 1.91
C PHE A 51 18.83 7.31 2.86
N VAL A 52 18.47 8.25 3.75
CA VAL A 52 17.33 8.11 4.67
C VAL A 52 16.02 7.79 3.93
N HIS A 53 15.83 8.29 2.71
CA HIS A 53 14.62 8.04 1.92
C HIS A 53 14.55 6.63 1.33
N PHE A 54 15.69 5.95 1.15
CA PHE A 54 15.71 4.53 0.79
C PHE A 54 15.22 3.68 1.95
N ILE A 55 15.63 4.01 3.18
CA ILE A 55 15.19 3.31 4.39
C ILE A 55 13.69 3.53 4.60
N ILE A 56 13.23 4.79 4.56
CA ILE A 56 11.80 5.11 4.72
C ILE A 56 10.97 4.43 3.63
N GLY A 57 11.39 4.51 2.36
CA GLY A 57 10.72 3.83 1.26
C GLY A 57 10.66 2.32 1.47
N GLY A 58 11.74 1.69 1.95
CA GLY A 58 11.76 0.25 2.25
C GLY A 58 10.79 -0.13 3.36
N VAL A 59 10.70 0.67 4.42
CA VAL A 59 9.71 0.46 5.50
C VAL A 59 8.28 0.59 4.94
N LEU A 60 8.01 1.62 4.14
CA LEU A 60 6.70 1.82 3.53
C LEU A 60 6.30 0.69 2.57
N LEU A 61 7.27 0.10 1.85
CA LEU A 61 7.05 -1.11 1.04
C LEU A 61 6.63 -2.30 1.92
N PHE A 62 7.32 -2.57 3.01
CA PHE A 62 6.95 -3.67 3.89
C PHE A 62 5.56 -3.46 4.51
N LEU A 63 5.21 -2.22 4.84
CA LEU A 63 3.90 -1.89 5.37
C LEU A 63 2.80 -2.12 4.32
N ILE A 64 2.97 -1.67 3.08
CA ILE A 64 1.94 -1.88 2.05
C ILE A 64 1.77 -3.36 1.72
N LEU A 65 2.87 -4.12 1.61
CA LEU A 65 2.80 -5.58 1.42
C LEU A 65 2.12 -6.30 2.59
N ALA A 66 2.29 -5.81 3.83
CA ALA A 66 1.61 -6.37 4.99
C ALA A 66 0.10 -6.09 4.96
N VAL A 67 -0.30 -4.87 4.62
CA VAL A 67 -1.71 -4.49 4.48
C VAL A 67 -2.37 -5.24 3.32
N GLU A 68 -1.69 -5.37 2.19
CA GLU A 68 -2.14 -6.15 1.03
C GLU A 68 -2.29 -7.63 1.39
N ALA A 69 -1.33 -8.22 2.12
CA ALA A 69 -1.46 -9.60 2.61
C ALA A 69 -2.69 -9.80 3.51
N ILE A 70 -3.01 -8.82 4.36
CA ILE A 70 -4.21 -8.84 5.20
C ILE A 70 -5.47 -8.71 4.34
N ASN A 71 -5.47 -7.82 3.35
CA ASN A 71 -6.59 -7.67 2.41
C ASN A 71 -6.87 -8.99 1.67
N THR A 72 -5.85 -9.61 1.08
CA THR A 72 -5.98 -10.90 0.40
C THR A 72 -6.43 -12.01 1.36
N ALA A 73 -5.96 -12.01 2.61
CA ALA A 73 -6.43 -12.99 3.60
C ALA A 73 -7.92 -12.83 3.92
N ILE A 74 -8.41 -11.58 4.04
CA ILE A 74 -9.83 -11.28 4.21
C ILE A 74 -10.62 -11.76 2.99
N GLU A 75 -10.17 -11.47 1.78
CA GLU A 75 -10.82 -11.91 0.54
C GLU A 75 -10.94 -13.43 0.48
N VAL A 76 -9.85 -14.16 0.73
CA VAL A 76 -9.82 -15.63 0.74
C VAL A 76 -10.81 -16.20 1.78
N ILE A 77 -10.91 -15.59 2.95
CA ILE A 77 -11.85 -16.01 4.00
C ILE A 77 -13.29 -15.72 3.59
N ILE A 78 -13.58 -14.51 3.10
CA ILE A 78 -14.92 -14.10 2.68
C ILE A 78 -15.41 -14.97 1.52
N ASP A 79 -14.56 -15.23 0.52
CA ASP A 79 -14.89 -16.10 -0.63
C ASP A 79 -15.17 -17.54 -0.21
N ARG A 80 -14.58 -17.98 0.90
CA ARG A 80 -14.83 -19.32 1.44
C ARG A 80 -16.13 -19.40 2.24
N ILE A 81 -16.48 -18.37 3.02
CA ILE A 81 -17.59 -18.39 3.98
C ILE A 81 -18.90 -17.90 3.35
N SER A 82 -18.84 -17.02 2.36
CA SER A 82 -20.02 -16.44 1.70
C SER A 82 -19.95 -16.65 0.18
N PRO A 83 -20.23 -17.87 -0.32
CA PRO A 83 -20.20 -18.15 -1.76
C PRO A 83 -21.24 -17.33 -2.55
N GLU A 84 -22.36 -16.99 -1.91
CA GLU A 84 -23.30 -15.98 -2.39
C GLU A 84 -22.89 -14.61 -1.84
N ILE A 85 -22.98 -13.56 -2.67
CA ILE A 85 -22.53 -12.21 -2.30
C ILE A 85 -23.39 -11.68 -1.15
N SER A 86 -22.83 -11.65 0.06
CA SER A 86 -23.44 -10.99 1.22
C SER A 86 -23.03 -9.52 1.31
N GLU A 87 -23.92 -8.67 1.84
CA GLU A 87 -23.58 -7.27 2.10
C GLU A 87 -22.37 -7.14 3.05
N THR A 88 -22.30 -7.99 4.07
CA THR A 88 -21.19 -7.99 5.03
C THR A 88 -19.87 -8.37 4.36
N GLY A 89 -19.88 -9.40 3.51
CA GLY A 89 -18.70 -9.81 2.75
C GLY A 89 -18.22 -8.71 1.81
N LYS A 90 -19.14 -8.03 1.12
CA LYS A 90 -18.83 -6.86 0.29
C LYS A 90 -18.16 -5.75 1.11
N ARG A 91 -18.77 -5.34 2.24
CA ARG A 91 -18.21 -4.29 3.11
C ARG A 91 -16.82 -4.64 3.65
N ALA A 92 -16.58 -5.91 3.99
CA ALA A 92 -15.27 -6.36 4.47
C ALA A 92 -14.18 -6.19 3.39
N LYS A 93 -14.47 -6.58 2.15
CA LYS A 93 -13.56 -6.41 1.01
C LYS A 93 -13.32 -4.93 0.69
N ASP A 94 -14.38 -4.12 0.68
CA ASP A 94 -14.28 -2.68 0.39
C ASP A 94 -13.36 -1.97 1.41
N LEU A 95 -13.46 -2.34 2.69
CA LEU A 95 -12.59 -1.80 3.76
C LEU A 95 -11.13 -2.25 3.60
N GLY A 96 -10.90 -3.50 3.25
CA GLY A 96 -9.54 -4.01 3.00
C GLY A 96 -8.88 -3.30 1.81
N SER A 97 -9.61 -3.16 0.70
CA SER A 97 -9.17 -2.41 -0.48
C SER A 97 -8.90 -0.93 -0.17
N PHE A 98 -9.74 -0.30 0.66
CA PHE A 98 -9.54 1.07 1.10
C PHE A 98 -8.24 1.23 1.91
N ALA A 99 -7.91 0.27 2.79
CA ALA A 99 -6.66 0.30 3.55
C ALA A 99 -5.42 0.22 2.65
N VAL A 100 -5.44 -0.64 1.63
CA VAL A 100 -4.40 -0.72 0.60
C VAL A 100 -4.27 0.60 -0.14
N MET A 101 -5.39 1.18 -0.56
CA MET A 101 -5.41 2.49 -1.23
C MET A 101 -4.77 3.59 -0.38
N CYS A 102 -5.06 3.64 0.93
CA CYS A 102 -4.39 4.57 1.85
C CYS A 102 -2.86 4.39 1.86
N MET A 103 -2.38 3.14 1.85
CA MET A 103 -0.95 2.86 1.78
C MET A 103 -0.32 3.27 0.45
N ILE A 104 -1.02 3.10 -0.67
CA ILE A 104 -0.59 3.59 -1.98
C ILE A 104 -0.42 5.11 -1.93
N PHE A 105 -1.37 5.84 -1.35
CA PHE A 105 -1.27 7.30 -1.22
C PHE A 105 -0.10 7.73 -0.36
N ILE A 106 0.12 7.09 0.80
CA ILE A 106 1.26 7.40 1.68
C ILE A 106 2.58 7.18 0.94
N ASN A 107 2.72 6.06 0.22
CA ASN A 107 3.89 5.76 -0.60
C ASN A 107 4.08 6.80 -1.71
N GLY A 108 3.00 7.16 -2.42
CA GLY A 108 3.03 8.16 -3.49
C GLY A 108 3.42 9.55 -2.98
N ILE A 109 2.91 9.98 -1.83
CA ILE A 109 3.28 11.25 -1.19
C ILE A 109 4.76 11.25 -0.84
N HIS A 110 5.26 10.19 -0.20
CA HIS A 110 6.68 10.08 0.10
C HIS A 110 7.52 10.11 -1.17
N PHE A 111 7.13 9.38 -2.21
CA PHE A 111 7.83 9.35 -3.48
C PHE A 111 7.90 10.75 -4.13
N CYS A 112 6.77 11.43 -4.26
CA CYS A 112 6.69 12.80 -4.78
C CYS A 112 7.49 13.80 -3.94
N TYR A 113 7.47 13.66 -2.61
CA TYR A 113 8.28 14.50 -1.70
C TYR A 113 9.77 14.36 -1.99
N VAL A 114 10.27 13.14 -2.09
CA VAL A 114 11.69 12.89 -2.36
C VAL A 114 12.09 13.44 -3.72
N LEU A 115 11.25 13.25 -4.74
CA LEU A 115 11.49 13.86 -6.05
C LEU A 115 11.53 15.38 -5.98
N SER A 116 10.61 16.01 -5.25
CA SER A 116 10.51 17.47 -5.20
C SER A 116 11.73 18.12 -4.54
N ILE A 117 12.19 17.56 -3.42
CA ILE A 117 13.39 18.07 -2.72
C ILE A 117 14.68 17.79 -3.49
N THR A 118 14.71 16.76 -4.34
CA THR A 118 15.91 16.39 -5.09
C THR A 118 16.02 17.12 -6.43
N LEU A 119 14.89 17.37 -7.12
CA LEU A 119 14.87 18.02 -8.44
C LEU A 119 14.82 19.55 -8.38
N ALA A 120 14.16 20.12 -7.37
CA ALA A 120 14.01 21.57 -7.25
C ALA A 120 14.02 21.98 -5.77
N PRO A 121 15.20 22.00 -5.11
CA PRO A 121 15.32 22.27 -3.67
C PRO A 121 14.60 23.57 -3.23
N ASP A 122 14.62 24.60 -4.08
CA ASP A 122 14.01 25.92 -3.80
C ASP A 122 12.48 25.96 -3.93
N TRP A 123 11.89 24.99 -4.65
CA TRP A 123 10.44 24.87 -4.90
C TRP A 123 9.82 23.60 -4.32
N GLY A 124 10.63 22.64 -3.86
CA GLY A 124 10.20 21.29 -3.51
C GLY A 124 9.17 21.24 -2.38
N VAL A 125 9.33 22.12 -1.39
CA VAL A 125 8.39 22.26 -0.27
C VAL A 125 7.05 22.85 -0.72
N LYS A 126 7.08 23.77 -1.70
CA LYS A 126 5.86 24.39 -2.26
C LYS A 126 5.07 23.39 -3.10
N ILE A 127 5.74 22.59 -3.91
CA ILE A 127 5.11 21.53 -4.73
C ILE A 127 4.45 20.47 -3.83
N LEU A 128 5.14 20.05 -2.77
CA LEU A 128 4.58 19.09 -1.79
C LEU A 128 3.33 19.67 -1.10
N ALA A 129 3.40 20.92 -0.64
CA ALA A 129 2.27 21.59 -0.01
C ALA A 129 1.05 21.61 -0.95
N TRP A 130 1.25 21.94 -2.23
CA TRP A 130 0.17 21.91 -3.22
C TRP A 130 -0.35 20.51 -3.53
N THR A 131 0.49 19.47 -3.51
CA THR A 131 0.03 18.08 -3.72
C THR A 131 -0.80 17.55 -2.55
N VAL A 132 -0.38 17.85 -1.31
CA VAL A 132 -1.15 17.50 -0.11
C VAL A 132 -2.48 18.25 -0.06
N VAL A 133 -2.47 19.56 -0.37
CA VAL A 133 -3.70 20.36 -0.47
C VAL A 133 -4.62 19.83 -1.57
N ALA A 134 -4.10 19.53 -2.76
CA ALA A 134 -4.88 18.96 -3.85
C ALA A 134 -5.52 17.61 -3.48
N PHE A 135 -4.79 16.77 -2.73
CA PHE A 135 -5.33 15.51 -2.21
C PHE A 135 -6.50 15.74 -1.26
N PHE A 136 -6.37 16.61 -0.26
CA PHE A 136 -7.47 16.89 0.67
C PHE A 136 -8.68 17.54 -0.03
N VAL A 137 -8.44 18.40 -1.02
CA VAL A 137 -9.50 18.98 -1.85
C VAL A 137 -10.21 17.91 -2.67
N ALA A 138 -9.47 16.98 -3.31
CA ALA A 138 -10.05 15.88 -4.07
C ALA A 138 -10.85 14.92 -3.16
N ALA A 139 -10.32 14.60 -1.98
CA ALA A 139 -10.99 13.77 -0.99
C ALA A 139 -12.28 14.43 -0.48
N ALA A 140 -12.26 15.74 -0.19
CA ALA A 140 -13.43 16.51 0.21
C ALA A 140 -14.46 16.67 -0.93
N ALA A 141 -14.00 16.80 -2.17
CA ALA A 141 -14.89 16.82 -3.35
C ALA A 141 -15.56 15.47 -3.56
N TYR A 142 -14.83 14.37 -3.38
CA TYR A 142 -15.35 13.01 -3.48
C TYR A 142 -16.45 12.75 -2.44
N THR A 143 -16.23 13.10 -1.17
CA THR A 143 -17.25 12.94 -0.11
C THR A 143 -18.51 13.76 -0.37
N LYS A 144 -18.36 14.99 -0.89
CA LYS A 144 -19.48 15.86 -1.25
C LYS A 144 -20.28 15.30 -2.44
N PHE A 145 -19.60 14.70 -3.43
CA PHE A 145 -20.23 14.07 -4.58
C PHE A 145 -21.00 12.80 -4.20
N THR A 146 -20.46 11.97 -3.30
CA THR A 146 -21.14 10.75 -2.81
C THR A 146 -22.31 11.02 -1.86
N SER A 147 -22.35 12.20 -1.22
CA SER A 147 -23.49 12.63 -0.39
C SER A 147 -24.69 13.15 -1.20
N HIS A 148 -24.56 13.22 -2.53
CA HIS A 148 -25.59 13.68 -3.46
C HIS A 148 -26.15 12.52 -4.30
N ASP A 149 -26.47 11.38 -3.65
CA ASP A 149 -27.33 10.36 -4.28
C ASP A 149 -28.79 10.81 -4.11
N PRO A 150 -29.52 11.15 -5.20
CA PRO A 150 -30.92 11.58 -5.13
C PRO A 150 -31.88 10.48 -4.68
N ARG A 151 -31.40 9.27 -4.33
CA ARG A 151 -32.21 8.15 -3.83
C ARG A 151 -32.38 8.10 -2.30
N ASN A 152 -31.73 8.97 -1.55
CA ASN A 152 -31.83 9.03 -0.07
C ASN A 152 -32.48 10.33 0.46
N GLY A 153 -33.36 10.95 -0.34
CA GLY A 153 -34.19 12.10 0.06
C GLY A 153 -35.67 11.80 -0.14
#